data_AF-X0YSR7-F1
#
_entry.id   AF-X0YSR7-F1
#
_cell.length_a   1.000
_cell.length_b   1.000
_cell.length_c   1.000
_cell.angle_alpha   90.00
_cell.angle_beta   90.00
_cell.angle_gamma   90.00
#
_symmetry.space_group_name_H-M   'P 1'
#
loop_
_entity.id
_entity.type
_entity.pdbx_description
1 polymer ?
#
loop_
_entity_poly.entity_id
_entity_poly.type
_entity_poly.pdbx_seq_one_letter_code
_entity_poly.pdbx_strand_id
1 'polypeptide(L)'
;MVAKQSGLRTKWAQDQITVTPQYDFQASPEKIDDIMGDETLAVWWSAIFPASYQVFFHDGFHQGLGNWLNKWDKNPLYYLNRVINLKYYQRLLRILNAKPRELQSHLLPWLKYPYNTHADGVILIGDAGGFPCPLEAEGIYPAMITGKAAAEVAAEAISSEDFSKNFLSKYDKVWKNTTVGEDFETGEELYNIWKALPFSPQETMSWFVPMFMEAMGGIYDWSQPHAKRVRQIASQIKSYMPKALPFIMKYVFPLVAKIFEEDLDKMIDPQKLMSVIPKVMDLIPKKKNHGGMIHEIQWFNKTHPWHIRFYIY
;
A
#
# COMPACT_ATOMS: atom_id res chain seq x y z
N MET A 1 23.09 2.16 -14.82
CA MET A 1 23.69 1.76 -16.11
C MET A 1 23.91 0.24 -16.15
N VAL A 2 24.71 -0.29 -15.23
CA VAL A 2 25.05 -1.72 -15.02
C VAL A 2 23.95 -2.71 -15.36
N ALA A 3 22.75 -2.60 -14.76
CA ALA A 3 21.66 -3.57 -14.95
C ALA A 3 21.21 -3.77 -16.41
N LYS A 4 21.45 -2.80 -17.30
CA LYS A 4 21.24 -2.95 -18.76
C LYS A 4 22.44 -3.55 -19.48
N GLN A 5 23.66 -3.21 -19.04
CA GLN A 5 24.90 -3.71 -19.61
C GLN A 5 25.11 -5.20 -19.30
N SER A 6 24.64 -5.67 -18.15
CA SER A 6 24.61 -7.10 -17.77
C SER A 6 23.43 -7.90 -18.34
N GLY A 7 22.59 -7.28 -19.18
CA GLY A 7 21.41 -7.93 -19.77
C GLY A 7 20.24 -8.23 -18.80
N LEU A 8 20.42 -8.00 -17.49
CA LEU A 8 19.43 -8.33 -16.45
C LEU A 8 18.15 -7.47 -16.51
N ARG A 9 18.23 -6.26 -17.05
CA ARG A 9 17.11 -5.32 -17.19
C ARG A 9 17.09 -4.68 -18.57
N THR A 10 15.90 -4.53 -19.13
CA THR A 10 15.63 -3.62 -20.25
C THR A 10 15.29 -2.23 -19.71
N LYS A 11 14.42 -1.44 -20.35
CA LYS A 11 13.76 -0.29 -19.71
C LYS A 11 12.51 -0.81 -19.01
N TRP A 12 12.31 -0.45 -17.74
CA TRP A 12 11.07 -0.74 -17.00
C TRP A 12 9.82 -0.34 -17.80
N ALA A 13 8.80 -1.20 -17.80
CA ALA A 13 7.50 -0.87 -18.39
C ALA A 13 6.78 0.19 -17.55
N GLN A 14 5.87 0.95 -18.17
CA GLN A 14 5.17 2.07 -17.51
C GLN A 14 4.22 1.63 -16.38
N ASP A 15 3.93 0.34 -16.28
CA ASP A 15 3.11 -0.28 -15.24
C ASP A 15 3.95 -1.05 -14.19
N GLN A 16 5.27 -1.11 -14.36
CA GLN A 16 6.27 -1.60 -13.38
C GLN A 16 6.96 -0.46 -12.61
N ILE A 17 6.58 0.79 -12.87
CA ILE A 17 7.25 1.96 -12.31
C ILE A 17 6.22 3.06 -12.00
N THR A 18 6.39 3.71 -10.86
CA THR A 18 5.59 4.88 -10.46
C THR A 18 6.36 6.17 -10.68
N VAL A 19 5.66 7.30 -10.66
CA VAL A 19 6.27 8.63 -10.55
C VAL A 19 5.84 9.23 -9.21
N THR A 20 6.80 9.69 -8.42
CA THR A 20 6.57 10.30 -7.11
C THR A 20 7.10 11.74 -7.06
N PRO A 21 6.31 12.73 -7.51
CA PRO A 21 6.60 14.14 -7.23
C PRO A 21 6.39 14.45 -5.74
N GLN A 22 7.28 15.25 -5.15
CA GLN A 22 7.12 15.76 -3.79
C GLN A 22 7.65 17.18 -3.63
N TYR A 23 6.95 17.98 -2.81
CA TYR A 23 7.44 19.26 -2.32
C TYR A 23 8.09 19.06 -0.96
N ASP A 24 9.32 19.53 -0.81
CA ASP A 24 9.98 19.70 0.49
C ASP A 24 9.64 21.07 1.05
N PHE A 25 9.27 21.11 2.33
CA PHE A 25 9.03 22.33 3.08
C PHE A 25 9.97 22.38 4.29
N GLN A 26 10.74 23.45 4.42
CA GLN A 26 11.43 23.79 5.66
C GLN A 26 10.42 24.25 6.72
N ALA A 27 10.55 23.76 7.95
CA ALA A 27 9.85 24.22 9.15
C ALA A 27 10.83 24.27 10.34
N SER A 28 10.43 24.77 11.51
CA SER A 28 11.29 24.67 12.70
C SER A 28 11.00 23.35 13.44
N PRO A 29 12.01 22.67 14.02
CA PRO A 29 11.83 21.41 14.73
C PRO A 29 10.76 21.55 15.83
N GLU A 30 10.87 22.61 16.63
CA GLU A 30 10.00 22.88 17.78
C GLU A 30 8.53 23.06 17.38
N LYS A 31 8.26 23.44 16.13
CA LYS A 31 6.91 23.56 15.55
C LYS A 31 6.40 22.26 14.93
N ILE A 32 7.29 21.38 14.49
CA ILE A 32 6.92 20.01 14.10
C ILE A 32 6.53 19.26 15.36
N ASP A 33 7.37 19.27 16.38
CA ASP A 33 7.18 18.58 17.66
C ASP A 33 5.87 18.98 18.35
N ASP A 34 5.58 20.29 18.45
CA ASP A 34 4.35 20.87 19.06
C ASP A 34 3.03 20.45 18.38
N ILE A 35 3.07 19.96 17.13
CA ILE A 35 1.88 19.53 16.37
C ILE A 35 1.83 18.02 16.15
N MET A 36 2.99 17.40 15.91
CA MET A 36 3.11 16.05 15.35
C MET A 36 3.64 15.01 16.34
N GLY A 37 4.47 15.41 17.30
CA GLY A 37 5.18 14.49 18.20
C GLY A 37 6.09 13.47 17.48
N ASP A 38 6.52 12.46 18.22
CA ASP A 38 7.29 11.31 17.69
C ASP A 38 6.37 10.23 17.06
N GLU A 39 5.04 10.36 17.24
CA GLU A 39 4.09 9.26 17.04
C GLU A 39 3.41 9.22 15.66
N THR A 40 3.70 10.15 14.74
CA THR A 40 2.87 10.34 13.53
C THR A 40 3.55 10.16 12.18
N LEU A 41 2.95 9.28 11.36
CA LEU A 41 3.10 9.23 9.90
C LEU A 41 1.76 9.59 9.27
N ALA A 42 1.72 10.55 8.35
CA ALA A 42 0.47 11.06 7.78
C ALA A 42 0.27 10.63 6.32
N VAL A 43 -0.62 9.66 6.11
CA VAL A 43 -1.04 9.19 4.77
C VAL A 43 -2.45 9.70 4.47
N TRP A 44 -2.64 10.30 3.30
CA TRP A 44 -3.88 10.96 2.90
C TRP A 44 -4.52 10.26 1.70
N TRP A 45 -5.70 9.67 1.89
CA TRP A 45 -6.48 9.02 0.82
C TRP A 45 -7.65 9.91 0.39
N SER A 46 -7.96 9.95 -0.91
CA SER A 46 -9.00 10.85 -1.43
C SER A 46 -9.55 10.43 -2.79
N ALA A 47 -10.83 10.70 -3.05
CA ALA A 47 -11.42 10.49 -4.37
C ALA A 47 -10.96 11.49 -5.45
N ILE A 48 -10.14 12.50 -5.10
CA ILE A 48 -9.74 13.61 -5.98
C ILE A 48 -8.24 13.72 -6.28
N PHE A 49 -7.41 12.83 -5.72
CA PHE A 49 -5.98 12.65 -6.01
C PHE A 49 -5.53 11.23 -5.63
N PRO A 50 -4.52 10.62 -6.31
CA PRO A 50 -3.89 9.38 -5.85
C PRO A 50 -3.29 9.56 -4.46
N ALA A 51 -3.22 8.48 -3.66
CA ALA A 51 -2.77 8.56 -2.27
C ALA A 51 -1.46 9.35 -2.10
N SER A 52 -1.48 10.29 -1.16
CA SER A 52 -0.38 11.20 -0.88
C SER A 52 0.19 10.96 0.51
N TYR A 53 1.50 11.03 0.65
CA TYR A 53 2.23 10.80 1.90
C TYR A 53 2.84 12.09 2.43
N GLN A 54 2.88 12.25 3.74
CA GLN A 54 3.62 13.30 4.41
C GLN A 54 4.58 12.67 5.43
N VAL A 55 5.87 12.95 5.24
CA VAL A 55 6.97 12.44 6.07
C VAL A 55 7.68 13.63 6.67
N PHE A 56 7.76 13.68 8.00
CA PHE A 56 8.45 14.72 8.75
C PHE A 56 9.91 14.35 8.98
N PHE A 57 10.75 15.38 9.04
CA PHE A 57 12.18 15.33 9.34
C PHE A 57 12.50 16.46 10.32
N HIS A 58 13.68 16.44 10.93
CA HIS A 58 14.06 17.42 11.96
C HIS A 58 13.85 18.89 11.55
N ASP A 59 14.15 19.30 10.31
CA ASP A 59 14.08 20.70 9.87
C ASP A 59 12.98 20.98 8.81
N GLY A 60 12.03 20.06 8.64
CA GLY A 60 11.04 20.16 7.57
C GLY A 60 10.22 18.90 7.33
N PHE A 61 9.52 18.84 6.21
CA PHE A 61 8.74 17.68 5.81
C PHE A 61 8.57 17.61 4.30
N HIS A 62 8.45 16.39 3.79
CA HIS A 62 8.08 16.16 2.40
C HIS A 62 6.58 15.89 2.29
N GLN A 63 5.94 16.54 1.33
CA GLN A 63 4.60 16.19 0.86
C GLN A 63 4.72 15.62 -0.56
N GLY A 64 4.52 14.32 -0.71
CA GLY A 64 4.53 13.65 -2.02
C GLY A 64 3.24 12.91 -2.31
N LEU A 65 3.13 12.40 -3.54
CA LEU A 65 2.10 11.42 -3.94
C LEU A 65 2.59 10.55 -5.08
N GLY A 66 1.99 9.37 -5.25
CA GLY A 66 2.42 8.39 -6.25
C GLY A 66 1.30 7.91 -7.16
N ASN A 67 1.64 7.58 -8.40
CA ASN A 67 0.85 6.70 -9.27
C ASN A 67 1.73 6.08 -10.35
N TRP A 68 1.27 4.98 -10.94
CA TRP A 68 1.89 4.29 -12.07
C TRP A 68 2.10 5.25 -13.25
N LEU A 69 3.24 5.13 -13.93
CA LEU A 69 3.60 6.01 -15.04
C LEU A 69 2.55 5.98 -16.18
N ASN A 70 1.81 4.88 -16.36
CA ASN A 70 0.69 4.78 -17.32
C ASN A 70 -0.71 5.17 -16.78
N LYS A 71 -0.84 5.68 -15.54
CA LYS A 71 -2.12 6.04 -14.91
C LYS A 71 -2.38 7.55 -14.79
N TRP A 72 -1.43 8.39 -15.22
CA TRP A 72 -1.56 9.84 -15.19
C TRP A 72 -2.41 10.38 -16.34
N ASP A 73 -3.62 10.87 -16.05
CA ASP A 73 -4.48 11.58 -17.01
C ASP A 73 -4.11 13.08 -17.17
N LYS A 74 -3.25 13.58 -16.28
CA LYS A 74 -2.77 14.98 -16.18
C LYS A 74 -1.33 14.97 -15.68
N ASN A 75 -0.65 16.11 -15.82
CA ASN A 75 0.66 16.32 -15.20
C ASN A 75 0.57 16.00 -13.68
N PRO A 76 1.46 15.16 -13.11
CA PRO A 76 1.41 14.77 -11.70
C PRO A 76 1.34 15.96 -10.71
N LEU A 77 1.96 17.09 -11.05
CA LEU A 77 1.93 18.32 -10.23
C LEU A 77 0.52 18.92 -10.12
N TYR A 78 -0.42 18.64 -11.03
CA TYR A 78 -1.82 19.03 -10.88
C TYR A 78 -2.44 18.39 -9.62
N TYR A 79 -2.11 17.13 -9.36
CA TYR A 79 -2.59 16.41 -8.19
C TYR A 79 -1.86 16.84 -6.93
N LEU A 80 -0.54 17.02 -6.99
CA LEU A 80 0.23 17.47 -5.81
C LEU A 80 -0.18 18.90 -5.39
N ASN A 81 -0.39 19.80 -6.36
CA ASN A 81 -0.96 21.13 -6.10
C ASN A 81 -2.37 21.06 -5.50
N ARG A 82 -3.19 20.06 -5.85
CA ARG A 82 -4.50 19.86 -5.20
C ARG A 82 -4.36 19.53 -3.72
N VAL A 83 -3.41 18.68 -3.34
CA VAL A 83 -3.15 18.33 -1.92
C VAL A 83 -2.73 19.57 -1.12
N ILE A 84 -1.68 20.27 -1.56
CA ILE A 84 -1.16 21.40 -0.77
C ILE A 84 -2.13 22.60 -0.69
N ASN A 85 -3.09 22.72 -1.61
CA ASN A 85 -4.12 23.77 -1.59
C ASN A 85 -5.40 23.39 -0.82
N LEU A 86 -5.46 22.22 -0.17
CA LEU A 86 -6.60 21.87 0.69
C LEU A 86 -6.69 22.84 1.88
N LYS A 87 -7.92 23.23 2.27
CA LYS A 87 -8.15 24.25 3.31
C LYS A 87 -7.55 23.90 4.68
N TYR A 88 -7.47 22.60 5.01
CA TYR A 88 -6.78 22.14 6.22
C TYR A 88 -5.26 22.11 6.06
N TYR A 89 -4.76 21.73 4.88
CA TYR A 89 -3.34 21.67 4.60
C TYR A 89 -2.71 23.07 4.63
N GLN A 90 -3.40 24.04 4.04
CA GLN A 90 -3.08 25.45 4.15
C GLN A 90 -3.13 25.99 5.60
N ARG A 91 -3.83 25.34 6.54
CA ARG A 91 -3.71 25.65 7.98
C ARG A 91 -2.43 25.06 8.56
N LEU A 92 -2.14 23.78 8.30
CA LEU A 92 -0.91 23.10 8.73
C LEU A 92 0.34 23.88 8.32
N LEU A 93 0.43 24.28 7.04
CA LEU A 93 1.53 25.12 6.53
C LEU A 93 1.70 26.42 7.31
N ARG A 94 0.61 27.08 7.73
CA ARG A 94 0.67 28.32 8.51
C ARG A 94 1.04 28.09 9.97
N ILE A 95 0.59 27.02 10.61
CA ILE A 95 0.94 26.74 12.01
C ILE A 95 2.43 26.35 12.11
N LEU A 96 2.93 25.57 11.14
CA LEU A 96 4.35 25.19 11.01
C LEU A 96 5.28 26.35 10.58
N ASN A 97 4.75 27.50 10.16
CA ASN A 97 5.50 28.55 9.43
C ASN A 97 6.25 27.99 8.18
N ALA A 98 5.71 26.96 7.54
CA ALA A 98 6.39 26.15 6.54
C ALA A 98 6.71 26.93 5.25
N LYS A 99 7.93 26.76 4.74
CA LYS A 99 8.44 27.43 3.52
C LYS A 99 8.85 26.38 2.48
N PRO A 100 8.38 26.45 1.22
CA PRO A 100 8.86 25.56 0.16
C PRO A 100 10.39 25.66 0.01
N ARG A 101 11.06 24.51 -0.06
CA ARG A 101 12.52 24.38 -0.20
C ARG A 101 12.90 23.82 -1.58
N GLU A 102 12.28 22.71 -1.98
CA GLU A 102 12.55 22.02 -3.25
C GLU A 102 11.28 21.38 -3.85
N LEU A 103 11.28 21.19 -5.17
CA LEU A 103 10.40 20.24 -5.87
C LEU A 103 11.26 19.08 -6.37
N GLN A 104 11.09 17.91 -5.76
CA GLN A 104 11.75 16.67 -6.15
C GLN A 104 10.77 15.77 -6.92
N SER A 105 11.29 14.85 -7.73
CA SER A 105 10.51 13.75 -8.29
C SER A 105 11.38 12.53 -8.46
N HIS A 106 10.90 11.36 -8.01
CA HIS A 106 11.57 10.08 -8.24
C HIS A 106 10.74 9.15 -9.14
N LEU A 107 11.38 8.03 -9.53
CA LEU A 107 10.75 6.90 -10.20
C LEU A 107 11.01 5.66 -9.35
N LEU A 108 9.98 5.08 -8.74
CA LEU A 108 10.12 3.87 -7.91
C LEU A 108 9.79 2.63 -8.75
N PRO A 109 10.74 1.70 -8.98
CA PRO A 109 10.46 0.41 -9.59
C PRO A 109 9.70 -0.47 -8.61
N TRP A 110 8.55 -0.98 -9.03
CA TRP A 110 7.63 -1.71 -8.16
C TRP A 110 7.11 -2.93 -8.90
N LEU A 111 7.47 -4.10 -8.37
CA LEU A 111 7.17 -5.40 -8.95
C LEU A 111 6.27 -6.21 -8.03
N LYS A 112 5.61 -7.20 -8.62
CA LYS A 112 4.95 -8.30 -7.88
C LYS A 112 5.96 -9.26 -7.25
N TYR A 113 7.11 -9.43 -7.90
CA TYR A 113 8.19 -10.32 -7.50
C TYR A 113 9.51 -9.92 -8.19
N PRO A 114 10.66 -9.90 -7.50
CA PRO A 114 11.98 -9.66 -8.12
C PRO A 114 12.41 -10.81 -9.04
N TYR A 115 12.83 -10.49 -10.27
CA TYR A 115 13.28 -11.46 -11.28
C TYR A 115 14.66 -11.10 -11.84
N ASN A 116 15.39 -12.04 -12.45
CA ASN A 116 16.70 -11.80 -13.07
C ASN A 116 17.63 -10.92 -12.19
N THR A 117 17.91 -11.39 -10.98
CA THR A 117 18.58 -10.65 -9.90
C THR A 117 20.09 -10.82 -9.87
N HIS A 118 20.65 -11.78 -10.61
CA HIS A 118 22.08 -12.05 -10.71
C HIS A 118 22.50 -12.51 -12.13
N ALA A 119 23.71 -12.14 -12.54
CA ALA A 119 24.44 -12.56 -13.75
C ALA A 119 25.92 -12.75 -13.39
N ASP A 120 26.73 -13.22 -14.34
CA ASP A 120 28.18 -13.32 -14.18
C ASP A 120 28.79 -11.97 -13.76
N GLY A 121 29.47 -11.96 -12.61
CA GLY A 121 30.06 -10.77 -11.99
C GLY A 121 29.08 -9.71 -11.46
N VAL A 122 27.76 -9.94 -11.46
CA VAL A 122 26.76 -8.91 -11.14
C VAL A 122 25.61 -9.42 -10.28
N ILE A 123 25.35 -8.75 -9.15
CA ILE A 123 24.12 -8.86 -8.36
C ILE A 123 23.35 -7.53 -8.44
N LEU A 124 22.01 -7.58 -8.43
CA LEU A 124 21.13 -6.42 -8.30
C LEU A 124 20.44 -6.39 -6.94
N ILE A 125 20.46 -5.23 -6.29
CA ILE A 125 19.88 -4.96 -4.95
C ILE A 125 18.91 -3.78 -5.01
N GLY A 126 18.04 -3.62 -4.00
CA GLY A 126 17.09 -2.50 -3.88
C GLY A 126 16.27 -2.24 -5.15
N ASP A 127 16.03 -0.97 -5.48
CA ASP A 127 15.36 -0.50 -6.70
C ASP A 127 15.97 -1.06 -8.00
N ALA A 128 17.27 -1.34 -8.04
CA ALA A 128 17.92 -1.90 -9.22
C ALA A 128 17.47 -3.35 -9.47
N GLY A 129 17.27 -4.12 -8.38
CA GLY A 129 16.63 -5.43 -8.40
C GLY A 129 15.10 -5.34 -8.51
N GLY A 130 14.49 -4.23 -8.12
CA GLY A 130 13.03 -4.09 -8.01
C GLY A 130 12.48 -4.71 -6.72
N PHE A 131 13.24 -4.53 -5.63
CA PHE A 131 12.92 -5.03 -4.28
C PHE A 131 12.02 -4.15 -3.37
N PRO A 132 11.63 -2.89 -3.67
CA PRO A 132 10.65 -2.18 -2.84
C PRO A 132 9.38 -3.00 -2.60
N CYS A 133 8.85 -2.95 -1.37
CA CYS A 133 7.87 -3.90 -0.87
C CYS A 133 6.61 -3.96 -1.75
N PRO A 134 6.01 -5.15 -1.94
CA PRO A 134 4.94 -5.31 -2.91
C PRO A 134 3.66 -4.55 -2.53
N LEU A 135 3.45 -4.25 -1.25
CA LEU A 135 2.26 -3.56 -0.75
C LEU A 135 2.29 -2.04 -0.98
N GLU A 136 3.38 -1.33 -0.67
CA GLU A 136 3.42 0.15 -0.76
C GLU A 136 4.71 0.76 -1.35
N ALA A 137 5.65 -0.08 -1.80
CA ALA A 137 6.98 0.31 -2.29
C ALA A 137 7.85 1.09 -1.28
N GLU A 138 7.76 0.74 0.01
CA GLU A 138 8.84 0.99 0.96
C GLU A 138 10.11 0.27 0.45
N GLY A 139 11.23 0.99 0.35
CA GLY A 139 12.44 0.50 -0.33
C GLY A 139 13.73 0.56 0.47
N ILE A 140 13.75 1.26 1.61
CA ILE A 140 14.94 1.42 2.46
C ILE A 140 15.27 0.09 3.14
N TYR A 141 14.28 -0.54 3.79
CA TYR A 141 14.50 -1.82 4.46
C TYR A 141 14.84 -2.95 3.46
N PRO A 142 14.11 -3.15 2.34
CA PRO A 142 14.51 -4.08 1.29
C PRO A 142 15.89 -3.79 0.70
N ALA A 143 16.28 -2.53 0.47
CA ALA A 143 17.61 -2.20 -0.02
C ALA A 143 18.73 -2.56 1.00
N MET A 144 18.49 -2.37 2.29
CA MET A 144 19.43 -2.77 3.34
C MET A 144 19.58 -4.29 3.45
N ILE A 145 18.48 -5.04 3.47
CA ILE A 145 18.49 -6.50 3.55
C ILE A 145 19.12 -7.12 2.30
N THR A 146 18.76 -6.64 1.11
CA THR A 146 19.33 -7.14 -0.16
C THR A 146 20.79 -6.73 -0.35
N GLY A 147 21.17 -5.52 0.09
CA GLY A 147 22.57 -5.09 0.14
C GLY A 147 23.43 -5.99 1.02
N LYS A 148 22.94 -6.36 2.22
CA LYS A 148 23.61 -7.33 3.10
C LYS A 148 23.77 -8.70 2.42
N ALA A 149 22.67 -9.27 1.93
CA ALA A 149 22.67 -10.59 1.27
C ALA A 149 23.61 -10.65 0.05
N ALA A 150 23.70 -9.56 -0.72
CA ALA A 150 24.64 -9.45 -1.83
C ALA A 150 26.10 -9.36 -1.37
N ALA A 151 26.39 -8.65 -0.29
CA ALA A 151 27.74 -8.53 0.27
C ALA A 151 28.25 -9.88 0.81
N GLU A 152 27.39 -10.65 1.49
CA GLU A 152 27.71 -12.00 1.99
C GLU A 152 28.06 -12.96 0.83
N VAL A 153 27.22 -13.02 -0.21
CA VAL A 153 27.46 -13.87 -1.39
C VAL A 153 28.65 -13.38 -2.23
N ALA A 154 28.91 -12.07 -2.29
CA ALA A 154 30.10 -11.52 -2.96
C ALA A 154 31.40 -11.87 -2.21
N ALA A 155 31.39 -11.88 -0.87
CA ALA A 155 32.54 -12.30 -0.07
C ALA A 155 32.85 -13.80 -0.28
N GLU A 156 31.83 -14.65 -0.38
CA GLU A 156 32.01 -16.04 -0.80
C GLU A 156 32.61 -16.15 -2.21
N ALA A 157 32.08 -15.40 -3.19
CA ALA A 157 32.52 -15.46 -4.59
C ALA A 157 33.98 -15.02 -4.78
N ILE A 158 34.40 -13.98 -4.05
CA ILE A 158 35.81 -13.55 -3.98
C ILE A 158 36.68 -14.65 -3.37
N SER A 159 36.21 -15.30 -2.30
CA SER A 159 36.97 -16.33 -1.58
C SER A 159 37.15 -17.64 -2.35
N SER A 160 36.29 -17.91 -3.34
CA SER A 160 36.38 -19.09 -4.23
C SER A 160 36.81 -18.76 -5.66
N GLU A 161 37.13 -17.49 -5.95
CA GLU A 161 37.42 -16.96 -7.30
C GLU A 161 36.32 -17.25 -8.36
N ASP A 162 35.09 -17.53 -7.93
CA ASP A 162 33.97 -17.93 -8.79
C ASP A 162 32.88 -16.84 -8.81
N PHE A 163 32.98 -15.99 -9.82
CA PHE A 163 32.02 -14.93 -10.10
C PHE A 163 30.92 -15.34 -11.09
N SER A 164 30.80 -16.64 -11.41
CA SER A 164 29.82 -17.12 -12.40
C SER A 164 28.38 -16.89 -11.93
N LYS A 165 27.46 -16.76 -12.89
CA LYS A 165 26.03 -16.71 -12.63
C LYS A 165 25.57 -17.90 -11.79
N ASN A 166 26.15 -19.09 -12.02
CA ASN A 166 25.83 -20.30 -11.27
C ASN A 166 26.18 -20.17 -9.79
N PHE A 167 27.34 -19.62 -9.45
CA PHE A 167 27.72 -19.34 -8.07
C PHE A 167 26.85 -18.23 -7.46
N LEU A 168 26.69 -17.11 -8.16
CA LEU A 168 25.94 -15.96 -7.69
C LEU A 168 24.43 -16.24 -7.55
N SER A 169 23.92 -17.35 -8.11
CA SER A 169 22.57 -17.87 -7.82
C SER A 169 22.32 -18.20 -6.34
N LYS A 170 23.38 -18.29 -5.51
CA LYS A 170 23.26 -18.28 -4.03
C LYS A 170 22.47 -17.07 -3.53
N TYR A 171 22.66 -15.89 -4.11
CA TYR A 171 21.95 -14.67 -3.71
C TYR A 171 20.43 -14.83 -3.79
N ASP A 172 19.93 -15.47 -4.85
CA ASP A 172 18.50 -15.75 -5.04
C ASP A 172 17.92 -16.76 -4.01
N LYS A 173 18.76 -17.45 -3.24
CA LYS A 173 18.37 -18.26 -2.09
C LYS A 173 18.45 -17.46 -0.79
N VAL A 174 19.52 -16.68 -0.61
CA VAL A 174 19.73 -15.86 0.59
C VAL A 174 18.62 -14.83 0.76
N TRP A 175 18.30 -14.02 -0.26
CA TRP A 175 17.27 -12.98 -0.09
C TRP A 175 15.85 -13.54 0.10
N LYS A 176 15.56 -14.72 -0.47
CA LYS A 176 14.27 -15.39 -0.29
C LYS A 176 14.08 -15.95 1.12
N ASN A 177 15.17 -16.30 1.80
CA ASN A 177 15.18 -16.73 3.19
C ASN A 177 15.28 -15.52 4.15
N THR A 178 14.59 -14.43 3.83
CA THR A 178 14.45 -13.24 4.68
C THR A 178 13.01 -12.74 4.63
N THR A 179 12.65 -11.86 5.55
CA THR A 179 11.39 -11.10 5.57
C THR A 179 11.05 -10.40 4.25
N VAL A 180 12.04 -10.00 3.44
CA VAL A 180 11.81 -9.44 2.09
C VAL A 180 11.33 -10.53 1.12
N GLY A 181 11.85 -11.75 1.25
CA GLY A 181 11.38 -12.93 0.54
C GLY A 181 9.95 -13.31 0.93
N GLU A 182 9.68 -13.35 2.25
CA GLU A 182 8.37 -13.62 2.86
C GLU A 182 7.30 -12.62 2.35
N ASP A 183 7.58 -11.32 2.37
CA ASP A 183 6.72 -10.27 1.80
C ASP A 183 6.37 -10.53 0.33
N PHE A 184 7.35 -10.99 -0.46
CA PHE A 184 7.16 -11.29 -1.87
C PHE A 184 6.43 -12.62 -2.14
N GLU A 185 6.21 -13.49 -1.16
CA GLU A 185 5.38 -14.68 -1.34
C GLU A 185 3.93 -14.30 -1.69
N THR A 186 3.38 -13.30 -1.00
CA THR A 186 2.05 -12.70 -1.30
C THR A 186 2.13 -11.46 -2.20
N GLY A 187 3.28 -11.27 -2.87
CA GLY A 187 3.63 -10.04 -3.54
C GLY A 187 2.77 -9.70 -4.76
N GLU A 188 2.18 -10.68 -5.44
CA GLU A 188 1.21 -10.41 -6.51
C GLU A 188 -0.12 -9.86 -5.95
N GLU A 189 -0.62 -10.46 -4.88
CA GLU A 189 -1.91 -10.12 -4.29
C GLU A 189 -1.86 -8.72 -3.64
N LEU A 190 -0.83 -8.43 -2.84
CA LEU A 190 -0.59 -7.12 -2.23
C LEU A 190 -0.46 -6.01 -3.28
N TYR A 191 0.37 -6.23 -4.30
CA TYR A 191 0.55 -5.32 -5.44
C TYR A 191 -0.77 -5.03 -6.16
N ASN A 192 -1.56 -6.08 -6.44
CA ASN A 192 -2.82 -5.95 -7.16
C ASN A 192 -3.87 -5.19 -6.34
N ILE A 193 -3.91 -5.35 -5.00
CA ILE A 193 -4.76 -4.57 -4.09
C ILE A 193 -4.37 -3.09 -4.13
N TRP A 194 -3.10 -2.74 -3.91
CA TRP A 194 -2.69 -1.34 -3.82
C TRP A 194 -2.85 -0.59 -5.15
N LYS A 195 -2.51 -1.26 -6.26
CA LYS A 195 -2.72 -0.77 -7.63
C LYS A 195 -4.19 -0.52 -7.96
N ALA A 196 -5.12 -1.24 -7.32
CA ALA A 196 -6.55 -1.09 -7.52
C ALA A 196 -7.22 -0.12 -6.53
N LEU A 197 -6.67 0.09 -5.32
CA LEU A 197 -7.31 0.90 -4.28
C LEU A 197 -6.71 2.32 -4.11
N PRO A 198 -5.66 2.57 -3.29
CA PRO A 198 -5.14 3.92 -3.03
C PRO A 198 -4.63 4.66 -4.27
N PHE A 199 -4.36 3.97 -5.39
CA PHE A 199 -3.90 4.59 -6.64
C PHE A 199 -5.02 4.73 -7.71
N SER A 200 -6.29 4.41 -7.40
CA SER A 200 -7.43 4.65 -8.31
C SER A 200 -8.54 5.51 -7.68
N PRO A 201 -8.38 6.86 -7.67
CA PRO A 201 -9.26 7.76 -6.92
C PRO A 201 -10.73 7.71 -7.35
N GLN A 202 -10.97 7.64 -8.66
CA GLN A 202 -12.30 7.72 -9.25
C GLN A 202 -13.00 6.35 -9.26
N GLU A 203 -12.26 5.25 -9.44
CA GLU A 203 -12.82 3.89 -9.55
C GLU A 203 -13.15 3.30 -8.17
N THR A 204 -12.24 3.43 -7.19
CA THR A 204 -12.32 2.71 -5.91
C THR A 204 -12.37 3.62 -4.69
N MET A 205 -11.46 4.58 -4.50
CA MET A 205 -11.52 5.49 -3.34
C MET A 205 -12.81 6.30 -3.27
N SER A 206 -13.45 6.57 -4.42
CA SER A 206 -14.75 7.25 -4.54
C SER A 206 -15.92 6.57 -3.83
N TRP A 207 -15.82 5.27 -3.52
CA TRP A 207 -16.77 4.56 -2.66
C TRP A 207 -16.13 3.98 -1.41
N PHE A 208 -14.86 3.56 -1.47
CA PHE A 208 -14.17 2.95 -0.34
C PHE A 208 -14.00 3.95 0.81
N VAL A 209 -13.51 5.16 0.57
CA VAL A 209 -13.22 6.11 1.66
C VAL A 209 -14.51 6.51 2.41
N PRO A 210 -15.64 6.86 1.74
CA PRO A 210 -16.92 7.05 2.42
C PRO A 210 -17.41 5.81 3.19
N MET A 211 -17.30 4.61 2.60
CA MET A 211 -17.72 3.36 3.24
C MET A 211 -16.91 3.05 4.50
N PHE A 212 -15.59 3.22 4.46
CA PHE A 212 -14.68 2.99 5.57
C PHE A 212 -14.91 3.99 6.70
N MET A 213 -15.03 5.28 6.39
CA MET A 213 -15.30 6.33 7.39
C MET A 213 -16.66 6.15 8.06
N GLU A 214 -17.69 5.73 7.32
CA GLU A 214 -19.02 5.40 7.85
C GLU A 214 -19.00 4.14 8.74
N ALA A 215 -18.18 3.14 8.40
CA ALA A 215 -18.04 1.91 9.19
C ALA A 215 -17.25 2.13 10.50
N MET A 216 -16.15 2.88 10.45
CA MET A 216 -15.25 3.12 11.59
C MET A 216 -15.77 4.25 12.50
N GLY A 217 -16.13 5.40 11.92
CA GLY A 217 -16.47 6.62 12.66
C GLY A 217 -17.95 6.89 12.80
N GLY A 218 -18.82 6.27 11.99
CA GLY A 218 -20.23 6.64 11.88
C GLY A 218 -21.03 6.55 13.19
N ILE A 219 -20.61 5.72 14.14
CA ILE A 219 -21.33 5.52 15.42
C ILE A 219 -21.22 6.72 16.38
N TYR A 220 -20.18 7.54 16.23
CA TYR A 220 -19.91 8.71 17.08
C TYR A 220 -20.73 9.97 16.73
N ASP A 221 -21.64 9.87 15.75
CA ASP A 221 -22.58 10.93 15.41
C ASP A 221 -23.62 11.16 16.52
N TRP A 222 -23.36 12.15 17.37
CA TRP A 222 -24.25 12.56 18.47
C TRP A 222 -25.55 13.23 18.02
N SER A 223 -25.77 13.48 16.71
CA SER A 223 -27.01 14.09 16.23
C SER A 223 -28.20 13.10 16.22
N GLN A 224 -27.94 11.79 16.34
CA GLN A 224 -28.95 10.73 16.30
C GLN A 224 -28.77 9.75 17.48
N PRO A 225 -29.85 9.13 18.00
CA PRO A 225 -29.72 8.02 18.94
C PRO A 225 -28.92 6.85 18.30
N HIS A 226 -27.90 6.33 18.99
CA HIS A 226 -26.96 5.36 18.42
C HIS A 226 -27.63 4.12 17.78
N ALA A 227 -28.72 3.60 18.35
CA ALA A 227 -29.48 2.48 17.75
C ALA A 227 -30.14 2.81 16.39
N LYS A 228 -30.48 4.09 16.15
CA LYS A 228 -30.88 4.59 14.82
C LYS A 228 -29.63 4.72 13.92
N ARG A 229 -28.52 5.20 14.47
CA ARG A 229 -27.26 5.40 13.74
C ARG A 229 -26.67 4.08 13.22
N VAL A 230 -26.64 3.00 14.01
CA VAL A 230 -26.24 1.65 13.56
C VAL A 230 -27.04 1.19 12.34
N ARG A 231 -28.36 1.41 12.32
CA ARG A 231 -29.22 1.06 11.17
C ARG A 231 -28.90 1.91 9.93
N GLN A 232 -28.50 3.17 10.12
CA GLN A 232 -28.01 4.04 9.04
C GLN A 232 -26.66 3.55 8.50
N ILE A 233 -25.69 3.21 9.37
CA ILE A 233 -24.38 2.62 8.97
C ILE A 233 -24.59 1.36 8.13
N ALA A 234 -25.39 0.41 8.62
CA ALA A 234 -25.69 -0.82 7.88
C ALA A 234 -26.35 -0.55 6.52
N SER A 235 -27.22 0.46 6.41
CA SER A 235 -27.85 0.87 5.15
C SER A 235 -26.85 1.53 4.18
N GLN A 236 -25.96 2.38 4.68
CA GLN A 236 -24.92 3.03 3.87
C GLN A 236 -23.90 2.03 3.35
N ILE A 237 -23.35 1.17 4.23
CA ILE A 237 -22.44 0.08 3.82
C ILE A 237 -23.12 -0.81 2.76
N LYS A 238 -24.39 -1.21 2.96
CA LYS A 238 -25.15 -1.99 1.97
C LYS A 238 -25.28 -1.31 0.61
N SER A 239 -25.31 0.03 0.55
CA SER A 239 -25.31 0.78 -0.71
C SER A 239 -23.99 0.71 -1.49
N TYR A 240 -22.88 0.48 -0.79
CA TYR A 240 -21.55 0.31 -1.40
C TYR A 240 -21.22 -1.14 -1.77
N MET A 241 -21.89 -2.14 -1.17
CA MET A 241 -21.64 -3.57 -1.42
C MET A 241 -21.64 -3.98 -2.91
N PRO A 242 -22.48 -3.45 -3.83
CA PRO A 242 -22.40 -3.77 -5.25
C PRO A 242 -21.08 -3.35 -5.94
N LYS A 243 -20.30 -2.45 -5.33
CA LYS A 243 -18.93 -2.10 -5.76
C LYS A 243 -17.88 -2.83 -4.93
N ALA A 244 -18.10 -2.95 -3.61
CA ALA A 244 -17.15 -3.57 -2.70
C ALA A 244 -16.99 -5.08 -2.94
N LEU A 245 -18.08 -5.82 -3.24
CA LEU A 245 -18.01 -7.27 -3.44
C LEU A 245 -17.16 -7.68 -4.66
N PRO A 246 -17.33 -7.09 -5.87
CA PRO A 246 -16.42 -7.34 -6.98
C PRO A 246 -14.95 -7.00 -6.67
N PHE A 247 -14.70 -5.95 -5.88
CA PHE A 247 -13.34 -5.60 -5.44
C PHE A 247 -12.78 -6.66 -4.48
N ILE A 248 -13.53 -7.03 -3.44
CA ILE A 248 -13.13 -8.03 -2.44
C ILE A 248 -12.85 -9.38 -3.10
N MET A 249 -13.77 -9.89 -3.92
CA MET A 249 -13.60 -11.19 -4.57
C MET A 249 -12.43 -11.23 -5.58
N LYS A 250 -12.08 -10.09 -6.19
CA LYS A 250 -11.01 -10.01 -7.20
C LYS A 250 -9.63 -9.74 -6.61
N TYR A 251 -9.55 -8.97 -5.53
CA TYR A 251 -8.29 -8.44 -5.01
C TYR A 251 -7.96 -8.91 -3.59
N VAL A 252 -8.95 -8.92 -2.68
CA VAL A 252 -8.74 -9.23 -1.26
C VAL A 252 -8.84 -10.74 -0.98
N PHE A 253 -9.80 -11.43 -1.61
CA PHE A 253 -10.01 -12.87 -1.41
C PHE A 253 -8.78 -13.72 -1.81
N PRO A 254 -8.05 -13.45 -2.92
CA PRO A 254 -6.81 -14.17 -3.22
C PRO A 254 -5.74 -14.04 -2.12
N LEU A 255 -5.57 -12.85 -1.54
CA LEU A 255 -4.64 -12.64 -0.42
C LEU A 255 -5.05 -13.47 0.80
N VAL A 256 -6.33 -13.41 1.18
CA VAL A 256 -6.88 -14.16 2.33
C VAL A 256 -6.76 -15.68 2.11
N ALA A 257 -7.10 -16.17 0.92
CA ALA A 257 -7.02 -17.59 0.59
C ALA A 257 -5.58 -18.15 0.66
N LYS A 258 -4.59 -17.31 0.36
CA LYS A 258 -3.16 -17.63 0.36
C LYS A 258 -2.52 -17.54 1.75
N ILE A 259 -2.86 -16.52 2.54
CA ILE A 259 -2.39 -16.38 3.93
C ILE A 259 -2.95 -17.50 4.83
N PHE A 260 -4.17 -17.98 4.55
CA PHE A 260 -4.86 -18.97 5.38
C PHE A 260 -5.08 -20.31 4.66
N GLU A 261 -4.21 -20.73 3.73
CA GLU A 261 -4.43 -21.91 2.89
C GLU A 261 -4.73 -23.20 3.70
N GLU A 262 -4.01 -23.43 4.81
CA GLU A 262 -4.24 -24.59 5.71
C GLU A 262 -5.46 -24.45 6.65
N ASP A 263 -5.98 -23.23 6.83
CA ASP A 263 -7.10 -22.89 7.71
C ASP A 263 -8.36 -22.47 6.96
N LEU A 264 -8.34 -22.46 5.62
CA LEU A 264 -9.39 -21.87 4.79
C LEU A 264 -10.73 -22.56 5.00
N ASP A 265 -10.75 -23.90 5.00
CA ASP A 265 -11.94 -24.71 5.31
C ASP A 265 -12.47 -24.55 6.74
N LYS A 266 -11.66 -23.99 7.67
CA LYS A 266 -12.02 -23.76 9.07
C LYS A 266 -12.57 -22.35 9.28
N MET A 267 -11.94 -21.34 8.69
CA MET A 267 -12.42 -19.95 8.69
C MET A 267 -13.65 -19.79 7.81
N ILE A 268 -13.71 -20.55 6.73
CA ILE A 268 -14.73 -20.48 5.69
C ILE A 268 -15.42 -21.84 5.61
N ASP A 269 -16.44 -22.02 6.46
CA ASP A 269 -17.44 -23.09 6.34
C ASP A 269 -17.85 -23.23 4.86
N PRO A 270 -17.49 -24.34 4.17
CA PRO A 270 -17.65 -24.44 2.72
C PRO A 270 -19.11 -24.39 2.29
N GLN A 271 -20.03 -24.85 3.14
CA GLN A 271 -21.47 -24.78 2.89
C GLN A 271 -21.98 -23.35 3.05
N LYS A 272 -21.46 -22.58 4.02
CA LYS A 272 -21.74 -21.13 4.10
C LYS A 272 -21.18 -20.38 2.90
N LEU A 273 -19.94 -20.58 2.46
CA LEU A 273 -19.38 -19.86 1.30
C LEU A 273 -20.15 -20.19 0.02
N MET A 274 -20.43 -21.47 -0.23
CA MET A 274 -21.27 -21.90 -1.35
C MET A 274 -22.72 -21.39 -1.23
N SER A 275 -23.19 -21.00 -0.04
CA SER A 275 -24.44 -20.25 0.15
C SER A 275 -24.31 -18.73 0.00
N VAL A 276 -23.09 -18.17 0.09
CA VAL A 276 -22.80 -16.73 0.01
C VAL A 276 -22.46 -16.32 -1.42
N ILE A 277 -21.75 -17.15 -2.19
CA ILE A 277 -21.46 -16.88 -3.62
C ILE A 277 -22.74 -16.62 -4.43
N PRO A 278 -23.84 -17.40 -4.30
CA PRO A 278 -25.14 -17.06 -4.89
C PRO A 278 -25.72 -15.74 -4.38
N LYS A 279 -25.64 -15.46 -3.08
CA LYS A 279 -26.14 -14.19 -2.49
C LYS A 279 -25.34 -12.97 -2.98
N VAL A 280 -24.05 -13.14 -3.29
CA VAL A 280 -23.19 -12.13 -3.93
C VAL A 280 -23.56 -11.96 -5.40
N MET A 281 -23.88 -13.04 -6.11
CA MET A 281 -24.41 -13.00 -7.48
C MET A 281 -25.80 -12.34 -7.57
N ASP A 282 -26.61 -12.41 -6.51
CA ASP A 282 -27.90 -11.69 -6.39
C ASP A 282 -27.77 -10.24 -5.91
N LEU A 283 -26.59 -9.84 -5.40
CA LEU A 283 -26.26 -8.43 -5.12
C LEU A 283 -25.80 -7.67 -6.38
N ILE A 284 -25.57 -8.38 -7.50
CA ILE A 284 -25.60 -7.80 -8.84
C ILE A 284 -27.08 -7.49 -9.16
N PRO A 285 -27.45 -6.24 -9.51
CA PRO A 285 -28.85 -5.80 -9.45
C PRO A 285 -29.75 -6.42 -10.54
N LYS A 286 -30.38 -7.55 -10.21
CA LYS A 286 -31.62 -8.02 -10.85
C LYS A 286 -32.84 -7.31 -10.22
N LYS A 287 -33.97 -7.27 -10.92
CA LYS A 287 -35.12 -6.41 -10.53
C LYS A 287 -35.66 -6.72 -9.12
N LYS A 288 -35.94 -5.64 -8.37
CA LYS A 288 -36.49 -5.55 -7.01
C LYS A 288 -37.46 -6.69 -6.61
N ASN A 289 -37.38 -7.15 -5.34
CA ASN A 289 -38.34 -6.72 -4.30
C ASN A 289 -37.97 -7.08 -2.84
N HIS A 290 -38.16 -6.07 -1.97
CA HIS A 290 -38.55 -6.06 -0.54
C HIS A 290 -38.20 -7.21 0.45
N GLY A 291 -37.66 -6.85 1.63
CA GLY A 291 -37.85 -7.55 2.91
C GLY A 291 -36.59 -7.75 3.79
N GLY A 292 -36.77 -7.89 5.12
CA GLY A 292 -35.84 -8.67 5.98
C GLY A 292 -34.77 -7.94 6.81
N MET A 293 -35.20 -7.32 7.90
CA MET A 293 -34.45 -6.99 9.14
C MET A 293 -34.18 -8.25 10.01
N ILE A 294 -33.20 -8.45 10.93
CA ILE A 294 -31.93 -7.79 11.40
C ILE A 294 -31.06 -8.84 12.18
N HIS A 295 -29.82 -8.46 12.57
CA HIS A 295 -28.97 -8.93 13.71
C HIS A 295 -28.38 -10.37 13.73
N GLU A 296 -27.36 -10.73 14.54
CA GLU A 296 -26.07 -10.10 14.98
C GLU A 296 -25.35 -11.05 15.99
N ILE A 297 -24.05 -11.32 15.85
CA ILE A 297 -23.21 -12.05 16.84
C ILE A 297 -21.79 -11.44 16.87
N GLN A 298 -21.18 -11.34 18.05
CA GLN A 298 -19.84 -10.76 18.31
C GLN A 298 -18.71 -11.81 18.42
N TRP A 299 -17.46 -11.36 18.38
CA TRP A 299 -16.22 -12.15 18.57
C TRP A 299 -15.39 -11.68 19.78
N PHE A 300 -14.39 -12.47 20.17
CA PHE A 300 -13.54 -12.25 21.36
C PHE A 300 -12.09 -11.79 21.05
N ASN A 301 -11.48 -11.14 22.04
CA ASN A 301 -10.05 -10.73 22.16
C ASN A 301 -9.05 -11.93 22.09
N LYS A 302 -7.70 -11.85 21.98
CA LYS A 302 -6.63 -10.81 22.18
C LYS A 302 -5.34 -11.27 21.39
N THR A 303 -4.04 -10.88 21.49
CA THR A 303 -3.19 -10.11 22.47
C THR A 303 -1.82 -9.66 21.88
N HIS A 304 -1.38 -8.42 22.18
CA HIS A 304 0.00 -7.91 22.47
C HIS A 304 1.23 -8.07 21.51
N PRO A 305 2.32 -7.25 21.67
CA PRO A 305 3.20 -6.86 20.54
C PRO A 305 4.74 -6.98 20.75
N TRP A 306 5.49 -6.72 19.67
CA TRP A 306 6.84 -6.12 19.67
C TRP A 306 6.83 -4.82 18.82
N HIS A 307 7.90 -4.00 18.82
CA HIS A 307 7.80 -2.60 18.38
C HIS A 307 8.66 -2.20 17.17
N ILE A 308 8.00 -2.21 16.00
CA ILE A 308 7.98 -1.05 15.10
C ILE A 308 6.51 -0.63 15.03
N ARG A 309 6.19 0.65 15.24
CA ARG A 309 4.81 1.11 15.50
C ARG A 309 4.19 1.82 14.30
N PHE A 310 3.57 1.04 13.41
CA PHE A 310 2.59 1.56 12.46
C PHE A 310 1.23 1.71 13.14
N TYR A 311 0.64 2.91 13.10
CA TYR A 311 -0.72 3.16 13.57
C TYR A 311 -1.60 3.65 12.43
N ILE A 312 -2.60 2.83 12.08
CA ILE A 312 -3.68 3.19 11.15
C ILE A 312 -4.91 3.52 12.01
N TYR A 313 -5.50 4.69 11.80
CA TYR A 313 -6.76 5.16 12.40
C TYR A 313 -7.88 5.16 11.36
#